data_AF-A0A847AK46-F1
#
_entry.id   AF-A0A847AK46-F1
#
_cell.length_a   1.000
_cell.length_b   1.000
_cell.length_c   1.000
_cell.angle_alpha   90.00
_cell.angle_beta   90.00
_cell.angle_gamma   90.00
#
_symmetry.space_group_name_H-M   'P 1'
#
loop_
_entity.id
_entity.type
_entity.pdbx_description
1 polymer ?
#
loop_
_entity_poly.entity_id
_entity_poly.type
_entity_poly.pdbx_seq_one_letter_code
_entity_poly.pdbx_strand_id
1 'polypeptide(L)'
;FLTNAFGFRDLAIEEIKKYRRSYFTGLAKKMVYEIDETGFKEWTTPGIRAQLLNINTKELVLDFVVEGDKDSVHILNAVSPAFTGSFPFCAWVIDNFVIK
;
A
#
# COMPACT_ATOMS: atom_id res chain seq x y z
N PHE A 1 7.40 15.66 -3.17
CA PHE A 1 8.60 15.40 -4.00
C PHE A 1 9.78 16.28 -3.58
N LEU A 2 9.68 17.62 -3.64
CA LEU A 2 10.79 18.53 -3.25
C LEU A 2 11.27 18.36 -1.81
N THR A 3 10.35 18.14 -0.86
CA THR A 3 10.68 18.00 0.56
C THR A 3 11.18 16.61 0.95
N ASN A 4 11.15 15.64 0.03
CA ASN A 4 11.38 14.20 0.31
C ASN A 4 10.74 13.70 1.61
N ALA A 5 9.54 14.19 1.96
CA ALA A 5 8.81 13.73 3.13
C ALA A 5 8.72 12.20 3.10
N PHE A 6 8.95 11.54 4.24
CA PHE A 6 9.03 10.08 4.41
C PHE A 6 9.91 9.29 3.41
N GLY A 7 10.79 9.95 2.66
CA GLY A 7 11.55 9.30 1.58
C GLY A 7 10.77 9.09 0.29
N PHE A 8 9.67 9.84 0.07
CA PHE A 8 8.80 9.68 -1.11
C PHE A 8 9.53 9.72 -2.45
N ARG A 9 10.51 10.62 -2.62
CA ARG A 9 11.24 10.73 -3.88
C ARG A 9 12.05 9.46 -4.14
N ASP A 10 12.72 8.98 -3.11
CA ASP A 10 13.56 7.80 -3.21
C ASP A 10 12.70 6.56 -3.48
N LEU A 11 11.55 6.45 -2.78
CA LEU A 11 10.53 5.45 -3.05
C LEU A 11 10.01 5.52 -4.49
N ALA A 12 9.61 6.71 -4.96
CA ALA A 12 9.06 6.87 -6.31
C ALA A 12 10.07 6.49 -7.39
N ILE A 13 11.33 6.92 -7.24
CA ILE A 13 12.41 6.53 -8.15
C ILE A 13 12.63 5.02 -8.12
N GLU A 14 12.58 4.41 -6.94
CA GLU A 14 12.73 2.97 -6.76
C GLU A 14 11.60 2.17 -7.44
N GLU A 15 10.34 2.57 -7.26
CA GLU A 15 9.21 1.94 -7.93
C GLU A 15 9.29 2.06 -9.47
N ILE A 16 9.72 3.21 -9.99
CA ILE A 16 9.91 3.40 -11.45
C ILE A 16 10.96 2.43 -11.99
N LYS A 17 12.06 2.18 -11.27
CA LYS A 17 13.08 1.23 -11.72
C LYS A 17 12.54 -0.19 -11.84
N LYS A 18 11.59 -0.59 -10.98
CA LYS A 18 10.96 -1.93 -11.00
C LYS A 18 10.15 -2.19 -12.26
N TYR A 19 9.84 -1.17 -13.05
CA TYR A 19 9.21 -1.36 -14.37
C TYR A 19 10.19 -2.01 -15.37
N ARG A 20 11.50 -1.94 -15.10
CA ARG A 20 12.51 -2.66 -15.89
C ARG A 20 12.62 -4.09 -15.37
N ARG A 21 12.29 -5.07 -16.21
CA ARG A 21 12.37 -6.50 -15.90
C ARG A 21 13.69 -6.89 -15.24
N SER A 22 14.83 -6.56 -15.84
CA SER A 22 16.16 -6.94 -15.33
C SER A 22 16.46 -6.35 -13.95
N TYR A 23 15.91 -5.17 -13.64
CA TYR A 23 16.04 -4.58 -12.31
C TYR A 23 15.21 -5.37 -11.30
N PHE A 24 13.95 -5.65 -11.64
CA PHE A 24 13.02 -6.34 -10.75
C PHE A 24 13.45 -7.80 -10.48
N THR A 25 13.88 -8.54 -11.51
CA THR A 25 14.42 -9.90 -11.34
C THR A 25 15.73 -9.88 -10.55
N GLY A 26 16.57 -8.86 -10.75
CA GLY A 26 17.79 -8.66 -9.97
C GLY A 26 17.54 -8.38 -8.49
N LEU A 27 16.43 -7.73 -8.13
CA LEU A 27 16.00 -7.59 -6.74
C LEU A 27 15.58 -8.94 -6.14
N ALA A 28 14.75 -9.71 -6.86
CA ALA A 28 14.30 -11.03 -6.43
C ALA A 28 15.48 -12.00 -6.19
N LYS A 29 16.47 -11.99 -7.09
CA LYS A 29 17.68 -12.81 -6.97
C LYS A 29 18.48 -12.56 -5.69
N LYS A 30 18.46 -11.34 -5.14
CA LYS A 30 19.14 -11.03 -3.88
C LYS A 30 18.45 -11.61 -2.64
N MET A 31 17.19 -12.03 -2.77
CA MET A 31 16.37 -12.52 -1.65
C MET A 31 16.47 -14.04 -1.48
N VAL A 32 17.09 -14.74 -2.43
CA VAL A 32 17.14 -16.22 -2.47
C VAL A 32 18.55 -16.69 -2.83
N TYR A 33 18.86 -17.95 -2.51
CA TYR A 33 20.18 -18.52 -2.80
C TYR A 33 20.44 -18.68 -4.30
N GLU A 34 19.47 -19.21 -5.04
CA GLU A 34 19.55 -19.42 -6.48
C GLU A 34 18.17 -19.23 -7.11
N ILE A 35 18.12 -18.61 -8.30
CA ILE A 35 16.91 -18.44 -9.10
C ILE A 35 17.25 -18.35 -10.59
N ASP A 36 16.45 -18.99 -11.43
CA ASP A 36 16.56 -18.85 -12.89
C ASP A 36 15.88 -17.57 -13.37
N GLU A 37 16.67 -16.54 -13.66
CA GLU A 37 16.17 -15.26 -14.19
C GLU A 37 15.49 -15.40 -15.57
N THR A 38 15.83 -16.45 -16.33
CA THR A 38 15.23 -16.72 -17.63
C THR A 38 13.81 -17.30 -17.52
N GLY A 39 13.46 -17.83 -16.34
CA GLY A 39 12.13 -18.32 -16.01
C GLY A 39 11.06 -17.23 -15.88
N PHE A 40 11.42 -15.97 -15.68
CA PHE A 40 10.49 -14.83 -15.62
C PHE A 40 9.97 -14.43 -17.01
N LYS A 41 9.06 -15.22 -17.56
CA LYS A 41 8.50 -15.05 -18.92
C LYS A 41 7.19 -14.26 -18.95
N GLU A 42 6.50 -14.17 -17.83
CA GLU A 42 5.18 -13.56 -17.72
C GLU A 42 5.20 -12.45 -16.65
N TRP A 43 4.42 -11.40 -16.89
CA TRP A 43 4.22 -10.31 -15.93
C TRP A 43 2.85 -9.69 -16.13
N THR A 44 2.26 -9.21 -15.04
CA THR A 44 1.02 -8.44 -15.07
C THR A 44 1.33 -6.95 -15.18
N THR A 45 0.36 -6.19 -15.65
CA THR A 45 0.43 -4.72 -15.59
C THR A 45 0.53 -4.27 -14.13
N PRO A 46 1.45 -3.35 -13.77
CA PRO A 46 1.50 -2.77 -12.44
C PRO A 46 0.19 -2.09 -12.06
N GLY A 47 -0.29 -2.33 -10.84
CA GLY A 47 -1.47 -1.67 -10.29
C GLY A 47 -1.12 -0.37 -9.56
N ILE A 48 -2.08 0.57 -9.51
CA ILE A 48 -1.98 1.78 -8.68
C ILE A 48 -2.78 1.55 -7.41
N ARG A 49 -2.13 1.68 -6.25
CA ARG A 49 -2.82 1.65 -4.95
C ARG A 49 -3.37 3.04 -4.64
N ALA A 50 -4.69 3.14 -4.48
CA ALA A 50 -5.34 4.35 -3.98
C ALA A 50 -5.01 4.52 -2.48
N GLN A 51 -3.90 5.20 -2.21
CA GLN A 51 -3.36 5.42 -0.86
C GLN A 51 -3.70 6.83 -0.39
N LEU A 52 -4.13 6.97 0.87
CA LEU A 52 -4.40 8.27 1.46
C LEU A 52 -3.09 9.02 1.79
N LEU A 53 -3.02 10.31 1.43
CA LEU A 53 -1.93 11.22 1.78
C LEU A 53 -2.38 12.15 2.90
N ASN A 54 -1.65 12.15 4.02
CA ASN A 54 -1.82 13.17 5.05
C ASN A 54 -1.20 14.49 4.57
N ILE A 55 -2.01 15.52 4.33
CA ILE A 55 -1.54 16.80 3.78
C ILE A 55 -0.71 17.64 4.78
N ASN A 56 -0.86 17.37 6.08
CA ASN A 56 -0.14 18.09 7.12
C ASN A 56 1.28 17.53 7.28
N THR A 57 1.41 16.21 7.42
CA THR A 57 2.72 15.54 7.53
C THR A 57 3.38 15.31 6.18
N LYS A 58 2.58 15.29 5.09
CA LYS A 58 2.95 14.92 3.72
C LYS A 58 3.37 13.44 3.61
N GLU A 59 2.79 12.58 4.44
CA GLU A 59 3.09 11.15 4.51
C GLU A 59 1.92 10.28 4.05
N LEU A 60 2.25 9.09 3.53
CA LEU A 60 1.24 8.10 3.15
C LEU A 60 0.73 7.38 4.40
N VAL A 61 -0.59 7.40 4.59
CA VAL A 61 -1.23 6.66 5.68
C VAL A 61 -1.15 5.18 5.37
N LEU A 62 -0.68 4.34 6.31
CA LEU A 62 -0.44 2.91 6.05
C LEU A 62 -1.65 2.02 6.36
N ASP A 63 -2.45 2.40 7.36
CA ASP A 63 -3.58 1.62 7.88
C ASP A 63 -4.91 2.33 7.63
N PHE A 64 -6.03 1.74 8.06
CA PHE A 64 -7.35 2.35 8.01
C PHE A 64 -7.39 3.69 8.75
N VAL A 65 -8.20 4.62 8.25
CA VAL A 65 -8.65 5.78 9.02
C VAL A 65 -10.16 5.68 9.12
N VAL A 66 -10.67 5.62 10.34
CA VAL A 66 -12.10 5.53 10.62
C VAL A 66 -12.51 6.79 11.35
N GLU A 67 -13.35 7.58 10.70
CA GLU A 67 -13.94 8.80 11.23
C GLU A 67 -15.45 8.60 11.29
N GLY A 68 -16.13 9.18 12.27
CA GLY A 68 -17.57 9.06 12.35
C GLY A 68 -18.20 10.01 13.34
N ASP A 69 -19.49 10.20 13.16
CA ASP A 69 -20.37 10.96 14.05
C ASP A 69 -21.65 10.16 14.34
N LYS A 70 -22.67 10.84 14.86
CA LYS A 70 -23.95 10.22 15.21
C LYS A 70 -24.76 9.73 13.99
N ASP A 71 -24.46 10.23 12.79
CA ASP A 71 -25.25 9.99 11.59
C ASP A 71 -24.50 9.11 10.58
N SER A 72 -23.17 9.02 10.67
CA SER A 72 -22.34 8.36 9.65
C SER A 72 -21.00 7.84 10.16
N VAL A 73 -20.50 6.81 9.49
CA VAL A 73 -19.14 6.28 9.66
C VAL A 73 -18.43 6.25 8.30
N HIS A 74 -17.25 6.83 8.26
CA HIS A 74 -16.38 6.96 7.09
C HIS A 74 -15.14 6.08 7.27
N ILE A 75 -14.92 5.17 6.33
CA ILE A 75 -13.74 4.31 6.29
C ILE A 75 -12.87 4.76 5.12
N LEU A 76 -11.64 5.17 5.42
CA LEU A 76 -10.65 5.63 4.45
C LEU A 76 -9.45 4.67 4.42
N ASN A 77 -8.67 4.75 3.33
CA ASN A 77 -7.45 3.96 3.11
C ASN A 77 -7.65 2.42 3.16
N ALA A 78 -8.84 1.95 2.76
CA ALA A 78 -9.24 0.55 2.93
C ALA A 78 -8.53 -0.47 2.02
N VAL A 79 -7.91 -0.05 0.91
CA VAL A 79 -7.55 -0.94 -0.22
C VAL A 79 -6.79 -2.22 0.18
N SER A 80 -5.68 -2.09 0.89
CA SER A 80 -4.80 -3.23 1.18
C SER A 80 -4.94 -3.84 2.58
N PRO A 81 -5.39 -3.13 3.64
CA PRO A 81 -5.73 -3.80 4.87
C PRO A 81 -7.15 -4.45 4.81
N ALA A 82 -8.10 -3.95 4.00
CA ALA A 82 -9.41 -4.60 3.85
C ALA A 82 -9.36 -5.87 3.02
N PHE A 83 -8.48 -5.95 2.02
CA PHE A 83 -8.43 -7.13 1.15
C PHE A 83 -8.12 -8.41 1.93
N THR A 84 -7.25 -8.31 2.94
CA THR A 84 -6.85 -9.44 3.79
C THR A 84 -7.60 -9.49 5.13
N GLY A 85 -8.05 -8.34 5.65
CA GLY A 85 -8.58 -8.22 7.02
C GLY A 85 -10.01 -7.68 7.13
N SER A 86 -10.83 -7.73 6.06
CA SER A 86 -12.17 -7.13 6.06
C SER A 86 -13.08 -7.61 7.18
N PHE A 87 -13.13 -8.91 7.46
CA PHE A 87 -14.01 -9.47 8.50
C PHE A 87 -13.68 -8.98 9.91
N PRO A 88 -12.44 -9.15 10.43
CA PRO A 88 -12.10 -8.65 11.76
C PRO A 88 -12.18 -7.12 11.84
N PHE A 89 -11.82 -6.41 10.76
CA PHE A 89 -11.94 -4.96 10.71
C PHE A 89 -13.40 -4.50 10.80
N CYS A 90 -14.32 -5.15 10.08
CA CYS A 90 -15.74 -4.82 10.12
C CYS A 90 -16.33 -5.03 11.52
N ALA A 91 -16.00 -6.16 12.19
CA ALA A 91 -16.42 -6.39 13.56
C ALA A 91 -15.94 -5.28 14.51
N TRP A 92 -14.67 -4.90 14.41
CA TRP A 92 -14.12 -3.79 15.19
C TRP A 92 -14.82 -2.46 14.92
N VAL A 93 -15.15 -2.15 13.66
CA VAL A 93 -15.90 -0.92 13.31
C VAL A 93 -17.29 -0.92 13.94
N ILE A 94 -18.01 -2.04 13.87
CA ILE A 94 -19.36 -2.17 14.45
C ILE A 94 -19.33 -1.89 15.95
N ASP A 95 -18.41 -2.52 16.67
CA ASP A 95 -18.29 -2.41 18.13
C ASP A 95 -17.91 -0.99 18.58
N ASN A 96 -17.13 -0.25 17.79
CA ASN A 96 -16.56 1.04 18.22
C ASN A 96 -17.31 2.27 17.68
N PHE A 97 -18.06 2.12 16.59
CA PHE A 97 -18.66 3.24 15.86
C PHE A 97 -20.16 3.07 15.56
N VAL A 98 -20.74 1.86 15.64
CA VAL A 98 -22.15 1.64 15.26
C VAL A 98 -23.04 1.33 16.47
N ILE A 99 -22.61 0.43 17.37
CA ILE A 99 -23.43 -0.02 18.53
C ILE A 99 -23.26 0.92 19.75
N LYS A 100 -22.49 1.99 19.61
CA LYS A 100 -22.14 2.92 20.68
C LYS A 100 -23.34 3.52 21.42
#